data_AF-A0A7M1UUM4-F1
#
_entry.id   AF-A0A7M1UUM4-F1
#
_cell.length_a   1.000
_cell.length_b   1.000
_cell.length_c   1.000
_cell.angle_alpha   90.00
_cell.angle_beta   90.00
_cell.angle_gamma   90.00
#
_symmetry.space_group_name_H-M   'P 1'
#
loop_
_entity.id
_entity.type
_entity.pdbx_description
1 polymer ?
#
loop_
_entity_poly.entity_id
_entity_poly.type
_entity_poly.pdbx_seq_one_letter_code
_entity_poly.pdbx_strand_id
1 'polypeptide(L)'
;MKRRSSNLVYHELIGLKARVVEYSDPSVKGFEGVVVDETLKTLVLENSSRRIRVFKENGVFEFTLPDGGSVVIKGFKILGRPWERVKMVLR
;
A
#
# COMPACT_ATOMS: atom_id res chain seq x y z
N MET A 1 10.41 -4.96 -13.88
CA MET A 1 11.13 -3.88 -13.16
C MET A 1 11.15 -4.19 -11.67
N LYS A 2 12.24 -3.89 -10.97
CA LYS A 2 12.35 -4.07 -9.51
C LYS A 2 11.52 -3.00 -8.79
N ARG A 3 10.82 -3.38 -7.71
CA ARG A 3 10.14 -2.44 -6.81
C ARG A 3 11.19 -1.54 -6.16
N ARG A 4 11.07 -0.22 -6.31
CA ARG A 4 11.93 0.81 -5.72
C ARG A 4 11.06 1.90 -5.12
N SER A 5 11.59 2.67 -4.18
CA SER A 5 10.87 3.80 -3.57
C SER A 5 10.33 4.79 -4.61
N SER A 6 11.11 5.07 -5.67
CA SER A 6 10.73 6.03 -6.73
C SER A 6 9.60 5.57 -7.64
N ASN A 7 9.35 4.26 -7.77
CA ASN A 7 8.38 3.71 -8.71
C ASN A 7 7.25 2.92 -8.03
N LEU A 8 7.26 2.81 -6.70
CA LEU A 8 6.32 1.93 -6.00
C LEU A 8 4.84 2.30 -6.26
N VAL A 9 4.55 3.58 -6.45
CA VAL A 9 3.19 4.06 -6.79
C VAL A 9 2.62 3.42 -8.07
N TYR A 10 3.49 2.94 -8.96
CA TYR A 10 3.13 2.29 -10.22
C TYR A 10 3.38 0.78 -10.21
N HIS A 11 3.72 0.19 -9.07
CA HIS A 11 4.07 -1.24 -8.98
C HIS A 11 3.02 -2.04 -8.22
N GLU A 12 3.14 -3.37 -8.33
CA GLU A 12 2.37 -4.32 -7.52
C GLU A 12 2.66 -4.11 -6.03
N LEU A 13 1.60 -3.92 -5.24
CA LEU A 13 1.67 -3.72 -3.79
C LEU A 13 1.37 -5.01 -3.03
N ILE A 14 0.66 -5.97 -3.63
CA ILE A 14 0.35 -7.26 -3.02
C ILE A 14 1.66 -7.99 -2.65
N GLY A 15 1.66 -8.57 -1.46
CA GLY A 15 2.79 -9.27 -0.85
C GLY A 15 3.80 -8.36 -0.14
N LEU A 16 3.64 -7.03 -0.18
CA LEU A 16 4.48 -6.13 0.61
C LEU A 16 3.99 -6.05 2.05
N LYS A 17 4.93 -5.99 2.98
CA LYS A 17 4.64 -5.57 4.35
C LYS A 17 4.31 -4.09 4.34
N ALA A 18 3.24 -3.71 5.03
CA ALA A 18 2.77 -2.34 5.12
C ALA A 18 2.30 -1.99 6.52
N ARG A 19 2.52 -0.73 6.91
CA ARG A 19 2.06 -0.13 8.16
C ARG A 19 1.21 1.10 7.88
N VAL A 20 0.09 1.21 8.58
CA VAL A 20 -0.76 2.41 8.55
C VAL A 20 -0.12 3.49 9.44
N VAL A 21 0.51 4.50 8.84
CA VAL A 21 1.22 5.57 9.57
C VAL A 21 0.25 6.63 10.07
N GLU A 22 -0.66 7.07 9.20
CA GLU A 22 -1.75 8.00 9.53
C GLU A 22 -3.02 7.50 8.85
N TYR A 23 -4.17 7.73 9.48
CA TYR A 23 -5.46 7.38 8.91
C TYR A 23 -6.58 8.23 9.51
N SER A 24 -7.62 8.53 8.73
CA SER A 24 -8.76 9.32 9.20
C SER A 24 -9.51 8.69 10.37
N ASP A 25 -9.61 7.35 10.40
CA ASP A 25 -10.06 6.58 11.55
C ASP A 25 -8.83 6.18 12.41
N PRO A 26 -8.68 6.72 13.64
CA PRO A 26 -7.55 6.41 14.50
C PRO A 26 -7.44 4.93 14.90
N SER A 27 -8.52 4.15 14.84
CA SER A 27 -8.55 2.75 15.30
C SER A 27 -7.68 1.80 14.48
N VAL A 28 -7.31 2.20 13.26
CA VAL A 28 -6.45 1.42 12.36
C VAL A 28 -5.02 1.99 12.26
N LYS A 29 -4.74 3.14 12.88
CA LYS A 29 -3.39 3.72 12.92
C LYS A 29 -2.44 2.76 13.65
N GLY A 30 -1.25 2.57 13.09
CA GLY A 30 -0.26 1.63 13.59
C GLY A 30 -0.52 0.17 13.23
N PHE A 31 -1.63 -0.18 12.57
CA PHE A 31 -1.83 -1.53 12.09
C PHE A 31 -0.75 -1.91 11.07
N GLU A 32 -0.14 -3.06 11.29
CA GLU A 32 0.91 -3.61 10.44
C GLU A 32 0.50 -5.00 9.94
N GLY A 33 0.74 -5.27 8.66
CA GLY A 33 0.44 -6.54 8.03
C GLY A 33 0.98 -6.62 6.61
N VAL A 34 0.66 -7.70 5.91
CA VAL A 34 0.97 -7.89 4.49
C VAL A 34 -0.23 -7.45 3.66
N VAL A 35 0.02 -6.78 2.54
CA VAL A 35 -1.02 -6.48 1.56
C VAL A 35 -1.44 -7.78 0.88
N VAL A 36 -2.68 -8.22 1.10
CA VAL A 36 -3.22 -9.47 0.53
C VAL A 36 -4.22 -9.23 -0.61
N ASP A 37 -4.77 -8.02 -0.72
CA ASP A 37 -5.68 -7.62 -1.79
C ASP A 37 -5.63 -6.10 -2.02
N GLU A 38 -5.86 -5.69 -3.27
CA GLU A 38 -5.88 -4.30 -3.72
C GLU A 38 -7.01 -4.09 -4.72
N THR A 39 -7.88 -3.11 -4.45
CA THR A 39 -8.90 -2.67 -5.40
C THR A 39 -8.60 -1.27 -5.92
N LEU A 40 -9.54 -0.68 -6.67
CA LEU A 40 -9.46 0.73 -7.11
C LEU A 40 -9.18 1.68 -5.94
N LYS A 41 -9.88 1.50 -4.82
CA LYS A 41 -9.89 2.44 -3.69
C LYS A 41 -9.38 1.86 -2.39
N THR A 42 -9.25 0.55 -2.27
CA THR A 42 -8.94 -0.08 -0.97
C THR A 42 -7.68 -0.93 -1.02
N LEU A 43 -7.05 -1.07 0.14
CA LEU A 43 -6.07 -2.11 0.45
C LEU A 43 -6.62 -3.03 1.53
N VAL A 44 -6.26 -4.30 1.46
CA VAL A 44 -6.50 -5.26 2.53
C VAL A 44 -5.16 -5.63 3.14
N LEU A 45 -5.01 -5.39 4.44
CA LEU A 45 -3.83 -5.75 5.22
C LEU A 45 -4.17 -6.91 6.15
N GLU A 46 -3.28 -7.90 6.22
CA GLU A 46 -3.45 -9.08 7.05
C GLU A 46 -2.20 -9.34 7.90
N ASN A 47 -2.41 -9.66 9.17
CA ASN A 47 -1.37 -10.22 10.04
C ASN A 47 -1.92 -11.47 10.74
N SER A 48 -1.13 -12.06 11.64
CA SER A 48 -1.51 -13.27 12.38
C SER A 48 -2.79 -13.14 13.21
N SER A 49 -3.18 -11.92 13.58
CA SER A 49 -4.32 -11.69 14.47
C SER A 49 -5.60 -11.39 13.70
N ARG A 50 -5.54 -10.53 12.67
CA ARG A 50 -6.74 -10.13 11.91
C ARG A 50 -6.42 -9.60 10.51
N ARG A 51 -7.49 -9.48 9.72
CA ARG A 51 -7.52 -8.80 8.43
C ARG A 51 -8.29 -7.49 8.55
N ILE A 52 -7.76 -6.41 7.99
CA ILE A 52 -8.45 -5.11 7.88
C ILE A 52 -8.54 -4.67 6.42
N ARG A 53 -9.58 -3.91 6.09
CA ARG A 53 -9.72 -3.22 4.81
C ARG A 53 -9.73 -1.72 5.06
N VAL A 54 -8.90 -1.01 4.32
CA VAL A 54 -8.71 0.45 4.45
C VAL A 54 -8.86 1.13 3.09
N PHE A 55 -9.43 2.32 3.07
CA PHE A 55 -9.49 3.21 1.92
C PHE A 55 -8.12 3.90 1.73
N LYS A 56 -7.58 3.83 0.52
CA LYS A 56 -6.30 4.42 0.16
C LYS A 56 -6.30 5.93 0.41
N GLU A 57 -7.36 6.63 0.00
CA GLU A 57 -7.45 8.09 0.11
C GLU A 57 -7.36 8.63 1.54
N ASN A 58 -7.76 7.82 2.52
CA ASN A 58 -7.82 8.22 3.93
C ASN A 58 -6.51 7.96 4.69
N GLY A 59 -5.50 7.37 4.04
CA GLY A 59 -4.33 6.85 4.73
C GLY A 59 -2.98 7.35 4.23
N VAL A 60 -2.00 7.29 5.12
CA VAL A 60 -0.57 7.32 4.80
C VAL A 60 0.00 5.96 5.17
N PHE A 61 0.65 5.30 4.22
CA PHE A 61 1.12 3.94 4.35
C PHE A 61 2.64 3.89 4.19
N GLU A 62 3.31 3.18 5.09
CA GLU A 62 4.71 2.80 4.94
C GLU A 62 4.76 1.39 4.36
N PHE A 63 5.43 1.21 3.22
CA PHE A 63 5.65 -0.10 2.60
C PHE A 63 7.11 -0.51 2.77
N THR A 64 7.35 -1.74 3.21
CA THR A 64 8.68 -2.35 3.22
C THR A 64 8.99 -2.96 1.86
N LEU A 65 10.10 -2.56 1.26
CA LEU A 65 10.60 -3.05 0.00
C LEU A 65 11.37 -4.38 0.18
N PRO A 66 11.52 -5.21 -0.88
CA PRO A 66 12.23 -6.48 -0.79
C PRO A 66 13.72 -6.37 -0.40
N ASP A 67 14.34 -5.21 -0.54
CA ASP A 67 15.72 -4.94 -0.12
C ASP A 67 15.82 -4.46 1.35
N GLY A 68 14.71 -4.47 2.08
CA GLY A 68 14.63 -4.04 3.49
C GLY A 68 14.43 -2.54 3.67
N GLY A 69 14.50 -1.73 2.60
CA GLY A 69 14.16 -0.31 2.67
C GLY A 69 12.66 -0.09 2.91
N SER A 70 12.27 1.11 3.32
CA SER A 70 10.86 1.50 3.41
C SER A 70 10.55 2.76 2.59
N VAL A 71 9.29 2.91 2.20
CA VAL A 71 8.79 4.12 1.54
C VAL A 71 7.42 4.50 2.08
N VAL A 72 7.27 5.78 2.42
CA VAL A 72 6.01 6.34 2.92
C VAL A 72 5.24 6.98 1.76
N ILE A 73 4.00 6.55 1.57
CA ILE A 73 3.13 6.96 0.47
C ILE A 73 1.79 7.45 1.03
N LYS A 74 1.40 8.67 0.66
CA LYS A 74 0.02 9.13 0.82
C LYS A 74 -0.86 8.29 -0.10
N GLY A 75 -1.86 7.61 0.44
CA GLY A 75 -2.58 6.58 -0.29
C GLY A 75 -3.38 7.11 -1.49
N PHE A 76 -3.72 8.40 -1.55
CA PHE A 76 -4.30 8.97 -2.78
C PHE A 76 -3.36 8.82 -4.01
N LYS A 77 -2.04 8.73 -3.81
CA LYS A 77 -1.06 8.52 -4.90
C LYS A 77 -1.10 7.10 -5.50
N ILE A 78 -1.76 6.16 -4.83
CA ILE A 78 -1.93 4.77 -5.29
C ILE A 78 -3.40 4.44 -5.58
N LEU A 79 -4.25 5.44 -5.78
CA LEU A 79 -5.58 5.25 -6.34
C LEU A 79 -5.48 4.68 -7.76
N GLY A 80 -6.43 3.81 -8.09
CA GLY A 80 -6.39 3.01 -9.33
C GLY A 80 -6.23 1.53 -9.02
N ARG A 81 -6.70 0.68 -9.93
CA ARG A 81 -6.50 -0.77 -9.84
C ARG A 81 -5.04 -1.12 -10.15
N PRO A 82 -4.50 -2.24 -9.63
CA PRO A 82 -3.09 -2.61 -9.84
C PRO A 82 -2.64 -2.53 -11.31
N TRP A 83 -3.43 -3.10 -12.22
CA TRP A 83 -3.12 -3.14 -13.65
C TRP A 83 -3.25 -1.79 -14.36
N GLU A 84 -3.97 -0.82 -13.79
CA GLU A 84 -4.06 0.54 -14.34
C GLU A 84 -2.80 1.31 -14.00
N ARG A 85 -2.35 1.21 -12.74
CA ARG A 85 -1.14 1.90 -12.25
C ARG A 85 0.13 1.37 -12.92
N VAL A 86 0.24 0.06 -13.13
CA VAL A 86 1.41 -0.55 -13.80
C VAL A 86 1.60 -0.04 -15.23
N LYS A 87 0.51 0.29 -15.94
CA LYS A 87 0.59 0.87 -17.28
C LYS A 87 1.10 2.32 -17.29
N MET A 88 1.06 3.03 -16.17
CA MET A 88 1.52 4.43 -16.08
C MET A 88 3.04 4.58 -16.12
N VAL A 89 3.80 3.49 -15.88
CA VAL A 89 5.28 3.50 -16.02
C VAL A 89 5.73 3.72 -17.47
N LEU A 90 4.84 3.47 -18.43
CA LEU A 90 5.14 3.53 -19.87
C LEU A 90 4.91 4.90 -20.51
N ARG A 91 4.67 5.95 -19.70
CA ARG A 91 4.57 7.34 -20.14
C ARG A 91 5.73 8.15 -19.56
#